data_AF-A0A959M7Y5-F1
#
_entry.id   AF-A0A959M7Y5-F1
#
_cell.length_a   1.000
_cell.length_b   1.000
_cell.length_c   1.000
_cell.angle_alpha   90.00
_cell.angle_beta   90.00
_cell.angle_gamma   90.00
#
_symmetry.space_group_name_H-M   'P 1'
#
loop_
_entity.id
_entity.type
_entity.pdbx_description
1 polymer ?
#
loop_
_entity_poly.entity_id
_entity_poly.type
_entity_poly.pdbx_seq_one_letter_code
_entity_poly.pdbx_strand_id
1 'polypeptide(L)'
;MVVLFIACNNSNDKAAAIYTCPMPQDSVFSDKPGKCPKCGMDLVLMEDHSMHSGHDMTDNSMNSANGYTCPMHPKVHSDTAGTCPVCGMKLEKVKSASEPKAVSLNTLLKPSNQQVIANVPMVHMMAREEDIEMDAYGFITYDTRQTGVISSNFSGRIEKLYVKYRYQKIAKGQRIMDIYSPELLTAQENLLFLLKNDPENTMLINAAKQKLYLLGMSNQQLSSVIKTGKPSYKVSVFSNYSGHIHESNSAGMNNNQPGGMQPVTVTTEELSVKEGMYVQKGQNIFAVYNPNRAWALLNIFTGQAAMVKV
;
A
#
# COMPACT_ATOMS: atom_id res chain seq x y z
N MET A 1 -37.18 -19.49 18.41
CA MET A 1 -36.90 -20.74 19.16
C MET A 1 -35.42 -21.01 18.92
N VAL A 2 -34.49 -20.53 19.74
CA VAL A 2 -34.27 -20.76 21.17
C VAL A 2 -33.80 -19.46 21.83
N VAL A 3 -34.45 -19.08 22.93
CA VAL A 3 -34.07 -17.96 23.80
C VAL A 3 -33.25 -18.56 24.94
N LEU A 4 -31.98 -18.21 25.06
CA LEU A 4 -31.13 -18.62 26.17
C LEU A 4 -31.12 -17.50 27.22
N PHE A 5 -31.94 -17.68 28.26
CA PHE A 5 -31.85 -16.92 29.50
C PHE A 5 -30.64 -17.44 30.29
N ILE A 6 -29.70 -16.55 30.60
CA ILE A 6 -28.70 -16.80 31.65
C ILE A 6 -29.04 -15.87 32.81
N ALA A 7 -29.37 -16.51 33.93
CA ALA A 7 -29.74 -15.90 35.19
C ALA A 7 -28.58 -15.09 35.80
N CYS A 8 -28.89 -13.92 36.34
CA CYS A 8 -28.07 -13.23 37.32
C CYS A 8 -27.87 -14.15 38.54
N ASN A 9 -26.61 -14.42 38.89
CA ASN A 9 -26.27 -14.90 40.22
C ASN A 9 -25.35 -13.88 40.88
N ASN A 10 -25.74 -13.51 42.10
CA ASN A 10 -25.18 -12.43 42.88
C ASN A 10 -23.93 -12.93 43.63
N SER A 11 -22.79 -12.27 43.48
CA SER A 11 -21.60 -12.54 44.28
C SER A 11 -20.84 -11.24 44.60
N ASN A 12 -21.28 -10.58 45.66
CA ASN A 12 -20.46 -9.96 46.71
C ASN A 12 -19.27 -9.09 46.22
N ASP A 13 -19.54 -7.82 45.91
CA ASP A 13 -18.51 -6.79 45.76
C ASP A 13 -17.81 -6.50 47.09
N LYS A 14 -16.57 -6.97 47.22
CA LYS A 14 -15.62 -6.45 48.22
C LYS A 14 -14.69 -5.47 47.51
N ALA A 15 -14.71 -4.22 47.94
CA ALA A 15 -13.77 -3.18 47.51
C ALA A 15 -12.33 -3.70 47.63
N ALA A 16 -11.61 -3.76 46.51
CA ALA A 16 -10.23 -4.23 46.46
C ALA A 16 -9.32 -3.15 47.06
N ALA A 17 -8.65 -3.49 48.16
CA ALA A 17 -7.61 -2.68 48.79
C ALA A 17 -6.37 -2.64 47.88
N ILE A 18 -6.00 -1.45 47.39
CA ILE A 18 -4.84 -1.24 46.51
C ILE A 18 -3.63 -0.81 47.35
N TYR A 19 -2.53 -1.54 47.21
CA TYR A 19 -1.27 -1.26 47.91
C TYR A 19 -0.25 -0.67 46.95
N THR A 20 0.51 0.34 47.40
CA THR A 20 1.54 1.02 46.61
C THR A 20 2.90 1.05 47.32
N CYS A 21 3.97 1.18 46.54
CA CYS A 21 5.31 1.40 47.06
C CYS A 21 5.50 2.89 47.42
N PRO A 22 5.92 3.25 48.66
CA PRO A 22 6.03 4.63 49.11
C PRO A 22 7.20 5.43 48.49
N MET A 23 7.97 4.85 47.56
CA MET A 23 9.10 5.54 46.92
C MET A 23 8.70 6.09 45.53
N PRO A 24 8.89 7.40 45.25
CA PRO A 24 8.31 8.07 44.07
C PRO A 24 8.89 7.65 42.72
N GLN A 25 9.87 6.76 42.67
CA GLN A 25 10.59 6.39 41.44
C GLN A 25 10.18 5.00 40.90
N ASP A 26 9.36 4.25 41.64
CA ASP A 26 8.84 2.94 41.24
C ASP A 26 7.37 2.79 41.64
N SER A 27 6.46 3.24 40.77
CA SER A 27 5.02 3.06 40.95
C SER A 27 4.63 1.61 40.64
N VAL A 28 4.66 0.75 41.66
CA VAL A 28 4.17 -0.63 41.63
C VAL A 28 2.89 -0.71 42.47
N PHE A 29 1.80 -1.15 41.85
CA PHE A 29 0.51 -1.36 42.48
C PHE A 29 0.19 -2.85 42.58
N SER A 30 -0.38 -3.28 43.71
CA SER A 30 -0.73 -4.68 43.97
C SER A 30 -2.05 -4.79 44.71
N ASP A 31 -2.83 -5.81 44.36
CA ASP A 31 -4.11 -6.16 45.01
C ASP A 31 -3.92 -7.02 46.29
N LYS A 32 -2.66 -7.34 46.63
CA LYS A 32 -2.29 -8.16 47.78
C LYS A 32 -1.18 -7.50 48.61
N PRO A 33 -1.24 -7.59 49.96
CA PRO A 33 -0.17 -7.13 50.82
C PRO A 33 1.09 -7.99 50.62
N GLY A 34 2.26 -7.35 50.61
CA GLY A 34 3.53 -8.04 50.42
C GLY A 34 4.71 -7.10 50.24
N LYS A 35 5.88 -7.70 50.04
CA LYS A 35 7.13 -6.98 49.75
C LYS A 35 7.15 -6.55 48.28
N CYS A 36 7.55 -5.31 48.03
CA CYS A 36 7.74 -4.79 46.68
C CYS A 36 8.81 -5.61 45.95
N PRO A 37 8.54 -6.15 44.75
CA PRO A 37 9.48 -6.99 44.02
C PRO A 37 10.70 -6.23 43.48
N LYS A 38 10.68 -4.89 43.50
CA LYS A 38 11.80 -4.04 43.05
C LYS A 38 12.74 -3.60 44.17
N CYS A 39 12.21 -3.22 45.32
CA CYS A 39 13.00 -2.63 46.41
C CYS A 39 12.97 -3.44 47.71
N GLY A 40 12.15 -4.50 47.80
CA GLY A 40 12.07 -5.37 48.96
C GLY A 40 11.44 -4.75 50.22
N MET A 41 10.86 -3.55 50.13
CA MET A 41 10.12 -2.90 51.24
C MET A 41 8.64 -3.27 51.24
N ASP A 42 7.96 -3.16 52.39
CA ASP A 42 6.53 -3.47 52.51
C ASP A 42 5.66 -2.47 51.74
N LEU A 43 4.70 -2.97 50.96
CA LEU A 43 3.71 -2.14 50.28
C LEU A 43 2.71 -1.56 51.29
N VAL A 44 2.39 -0.28 51.15
CA VAL A 44 1.52 0.47 52.06
C VAL A 44 0.13 0.61 51.44
N LEU A 45 -0.91 0.44 52.25
CA LEU A 45 -2.30 0.58 51.84
C LEU A 45 -2.63 2.04 51.53
N MET A 46 -3.21 2.31 50.36
CA MET A 46 -3.73 3.64 50.04
C MET A 46 -5.17 3.77 50.56
N GLU A 47 -5.36 4.62 51.57
CA GLU A 47 -6.67 5.05 52.06
C GLU A 47 -7.00 6.46 51.56
N ASP A 48 -8.26 6.68 51.20
CA ASP A 48 -8.76 7.89 50.53
C ASP A 48 -9.04 8.99 51.58
N HIS A 49 -8.15 9.99 51.68
CA HIS A 49 -8.27 11.07 52.65
C HIS A 49 -8.26 12.46 52.01
N SER A 50 -9.46 13.03 51.95
CA SER A 50 -9.76 14.45 51.72
C SER A 50 -9.49 15.32 52.96
N MET A 51 -8.91 16.50 52.71
CA MET A 51 -8.87 17.71 53.54
C MET A 51 -7.93 17.78 54.76
N HIS A 52 -6.98 18.73 54.71
CA HIS A 52 -6.53 19.51 55.87
C HIS A 52 -6.12 20.94 55.48
N SER A 53 -6.64 21.91 56.25
CA SER A 53 -6.42 23.35 56.19
C SER A 53 -5.37 23.80 57.23
N GLY A 54 -4.55 24.80 56.90
CA GLY A 54 -3.63 25.56 57.77
C GLY A 54 -2.97 26.70 56.96
N HIS A 55 -2.54 27.85 57.46
CA HIS A 55 -2.21 28.31 58.81
C HIS A 55 -2.33 29.84 58.91
N ASP A 56 -2.59 30.29 60.14
CA ASP A 56 -2.61 31.68 60.62
C ASP A 56 -1.19 32.28 60.70
N MET A 57 -1.06 33.58 60.40
CA MET A 57 0.19 34.33 60.30
C MET A 57 0.19 35.46 61.32
N THR A 58 1.11 35.42 62.29
CA THR A 58 1.38 36.57 63.17
C THR A 58 2.78 37.11 62.90
N ASP A 59 2.81 38.26 62.23
CA ASP A 59 3.96 39.14 61.98
C ASP A 59 4.30 39.93 63.24
N ASN A 60 5.60 40.10 63.52
CA ASN A 60 6.07 41.01 64.56
C ASN A 60 7.24 41.84 64.00
N SER A 61 6.86 43.07 63.62
CA SER A 61 7.67 44.21 63.20
C SER A 61 8.87 44.48 64.11
N MET A 62 10.01 44.84 63.51
CA MET A 62 10.75 46.05 63.91
C MET A 62 11.69 46.54 62.80
N ASN A 63 11.49 47.81 62.47
CA ASN A 63 12.08 48.57 61.38
C ASN A 63 13.19 49.47 61.96
N SER A 64 14.46 49.17 61.68
CA SER A 64 15.59 50.06 61.95
C SER A 64 16.33 50.34 60.65
N ALA A 65 15.81 51.31 59.91
CA ALA A 65 16.41 51.89 58.72
C ALA A 65 17.59 52.81 59.12
N ASN A 66 18.73 52.19 59.46
CA ASN A 66 20.11 52.70 59.40
C ASN A 66 20.98 51.95 60.43
N GLY A 67 21.18 50.64 60.21
CA GLY A 67 22.02 49.80 61.08
C GLY A 67 23.15 49.12 60.32
N TYR A 68 24.18 48.72 61.06
CA TYR A 68 25.21 47.79 60.60
C TYR A 68 24.79 46.37 60.94
N THR A 69 24.94 45.43 60.01
CA THR A 69 24.57 44.02 60.19
C THR A 69 25.77 43.09 59.94
N CYS A 70 25.81 41.95 60.62
CA CYS A 70 26.84 40.93 60.40
C CYS A 70 26.41 39.98 59.26
N PRO A 71 27.23 39.76 58.22
CA PRO A 71 26.88 38.87 57.10
C PRO A 71 26.55 37.43 57.52
N MET A 72 27.15 36.97 58.62
CA MET A 72 27.00 35.59 59.13
C MET A 72 25.95 35.46 60.23
N HIS A 73 25.59 36.56 60.89
CA HIS A 73 24.60 36.55 61.97
C HIS A 73 23.60 37.69 61.71
N PRO A 74 22.61 37.48 60.81
CA PRO A 74 21.69 38.52 60.36
C PRO A 74 20.82 39.10 61.48
N LYS A 75 20.79 38.45 62.64
CA LYS A 75 20.03 38.87 63.83
C LYS A 75 20.81 39.84 64.74
N VAL A 76 22.09 40.09 64.43
CA VAL A 76 22.95 41.05 65.14
C VAL A 76 22.95 42.37 64.37
N HIS A 77 22.22 43.35 64.90
CA HIS A 77 22.18 44.72 64.39
C HIS A 77 22.83 45.68 65.40
N SER A 78 23.59 46.64 64.91
CA SER A 78 24.22 47.70 65.71
C SER A 78 24.06 49.05 65.02
N ASP A 79 23.84 50.09 65.79
CA ASP A 79 23.74 51.46 65.28
C ASP A 79 25.12 52.08 64.98
N THR A 80 26.21 51.42 65.40
CA THR A 80 27.59 51.90 65.24
C THR A 80 28.49 50.90 64.49
N ALA A 81 29.47 51.44 63.77
CA ALA A 81 30.47 50.64 63.08
C ALA A 81 31.37 49.95 64.12
N GLY A 82 31.40 48.62 64.11
CA GLY A 82 32.15 47.83 65.07
C GLY A 82 32.37 46.40 64.61
N THR A 83 32.87 45.58 65.51
CA THR A 83 33.11 44.16 65.29
C THR A 83 32.00 43.33 65.92
N CYS A 84 31.52 42.31 65.23
CA CYS A 84 30.47 41.42 65.71
C CYS A 84 30.94 40.70 66.98
N PRO A 85 30.20 40.76 68.11
CA PRO A 85 30.60 40.13 69.36
C PRO A 85 30.51 38.59 69.31
N VAL A 86 29.84 38.02 68.30
CA VAL A 86 29.68 36.57 68.14
C VAL A 86 30.82 35.95 67.33
N CYS A 87 31.21 36.57 66.21
CA CYS A 87 32.20 36.01 65.29
C CYS A 87 33.46 36.85 65.11
N GLY A 88 33.55 38.03 65.72
CA GLY A 88 34.72 38.89 65.62
C GLY A 88 34.95 39.51 64.23
N MET A 89 33.97 39.45 63.31
CA MET A 89 34.05 40.09 61.98
C MET A 89 33.43 41.50 61.97
N LYS A 90 33.93 42.38 61.12
CA LYS A 90 33.48 43.79 61.02
C LYS A 90 32.06 43.87 60.47
N LEU A 91 31.19 44.68 61.09
CA LEU A 91 29.81 44.87 60.65
C LEU A 91 29.73 45.78 59.42
N GLU A 92 28.83 45.47 58.48
CA GLU A 92 28.65 46.20 57.22
C GLU A 92 27.36 47.04 57.22
N LYS A 93 27.42 48.23 56.61
CA LYS A 93 26.32 49.20 56.61
C LYS A 93 25.22 48.79 55.64
N VAL A 94 23.99 48.62 56.12
CA VAL A 94 22.83 48.37 55.27
C VAL A 94 22.46 49.67 54.53
N LYS A 95 22.49 49.64 53.19
CA LYS A 95 22.06 50.76 52.35
C LYS A 95 20.53 50.70 52.17
N SER A 96 19.84 51.76 52.57
CA SER A 96 18.41 51.93 52.35
C SER A 96 18.11 52.09 50.85
N ALA A 97 17.47 51.10 50.26
CA ALA A 97 16.93 51.19 48.91
C ALA A 97 15.78 52.20 48.92
N SER A 98 16.05 53.41 48.42
CA SER A 98 15.13 54.55 48.43
C SER A 98 14.91 55.06 47.01
N GLU A 99 14.13 54.33 46.21
CA GLU A 99 13.41 54.91 45.06
C GLU A 99 12.11 54.12 44.78
N PRO A 100 10.92 54.71 44.97
CA PRO A 100 9.70 54.16 44.40
C PRO A 100 9.64 54.58 42.92
N LYS A 101 9.79 53.62 41.99
CA LYS A 101 9.46 53.86 40.58
C LYS A 101 7.99 54.26 40.50
N ALA A 102 7.72 55.47 40.03
CA ALA A 102 6.37 56.00 39.82
C ALA A 102 5.61 55.12 38.80
N VAL A 103 4.80 54.19 39.31
CA VAL A 103 3.82 53.44 38.52
C VAL A 103 2.67 54.40 38.24
N SER A 104 2.50 54.78 36.97
CA SER A 104 1.43 55.70 36.55
C SER A 104 0.05 55.12 36.89
N LEU A 105 -0.86 55.94 37.44
CA LEU A 105 -2.23 55.55 37.83
C LEU A 105 -2.99 54.82 36.69
N ASN A 106 -2.72 55.16 35.43
CA ASN A 106 -3.29 54.52 34.25
C ASN A 106 -2.85 53.06 34.05
N THR A 107 -1.77 52.62 34.69
CA THR A 107 -1.31 51.21 34.69
C THR A 107 -2.05 50.39 35.75
N LEU A 108 -2.49 51.02 36.84
CA LEU A 108 -3.29 50.39 37.90
C LEU A 108 -4.80 50.34 37.56
N LEU A 109 -5.24 51.18 36.62
CA LEU A 109 -6.62 51.22 36.12
C LEU A 109 -6.88 50.27 34.93
N LYS A 110 -5.85 49.58 34.43
CA LYS A 110 -6.06 48.51 33.44
C LYS A 110 -6.69 47.32 34.16
N PRO A 111 -7.83 46.80 33.68
CA PRO A 111 -8.45 45.67 34.35
C PRO A 111 -7.48 44.47 34.27
N SER A 112 -7.32 43.76 35.40
CA SER A 112 -6.32 42.70 35.58
C SER A 112 -6.49 41.50 34.63
N ASN A 113 -7.57 41.48 33.85
CA ASN A 113 -7.92 40.51 32.83
C ASN A 113 -7.32 40.82 31.44
N GLN A 114 -6.55 41.91 31.29
CA GLN A 114 -5.97 42.32 30.01
C GLN A 114 -4.50 41.87 29.83
N GLN A 115 -3.89 41.29 30.85
CA GLN A 115 -2.59 40.64 30.71
C GLN A 115 -2.83 39.20 30.25
N VAL A 116 -2.57 38.95 28.97
CA VAL A 116 -2.61 37.59 28.40
C VAL A 116 -1.47 36.80 29.04
N ILE A 117 -1.79 36.03 30.09
CA ILE A 117 -0.82 35.17 30.78
C ILE A 117 -0.47 33.96 29.88
N ALA A 118 -1.40 33.53 29.02
CA ALA A 118 -1.19 32.48 28.04
C ALA A 118 -2.12 32.64 26.83
N ASN A 119 -1.59 32.46 25.62
CA ASN A 119 -2.37 32.41 24.38
C ASN A 119 -2.58 30.93 23.99
N VAL A 120 -3.77 30.39 24.28
CA VAL A 120 -4.09 29.00 23.96
C VAL A 120 -4.93 28.97 22.69
N PRO A 121 -4.46 28.34 21.60
CA PRO A 121 -5.26 28.22 20.39
C PRO A 121 -6.49 27.34 20.68
N MET A 122 -7.70 27.89 20.48
CA MET A 122 -8.95 27.14 20.57
C MET A 122 -9.29 26.48 19.24
N VAL A 123 -9.62 25.18 19.29
CA VAL A 123 -10.17 24.43 18.15
C VAL A 123 -11.69 24.34 18.29
N HIS A 124 -12.42 24.51 17.18
CA HIS A 124 -13.87 24.35 17.13
C HIS A 124 -14.22 23.03 16.44
N MET A 125 -15.19 22.30 16.97
CA MET A 125 -15.66 21.07 16.32
C MET A 125 -16.40 21.41 15.02
N MET A 126 -16.01 20.76 13.94
CA MET A 126 -16.67 20.84 12.65
C MET A 126 -16.74 19.44 12.05
N ALA A 127 -17.88 19.09 11.46
CA ALA A 127 -17.97 17.91 10.62
C ALA A 127 -17.37 18.23 9.25
N ARG A 128 -16.45 17.38 8.78
CA ARG A 128 -15.81 17.49 7.47
C ARG A 128 -15.57 16.09 6.93
N GLU A 129 -15.74 15.92 5.62
CA GLU A 129 -15.23 14.75 4.90
C GLU A 129 -13.73 14.96 4.63
N GLU A 130 -12.91 14.04 5.12
CA GLU A 130 -11.46 14.07 4.93
C GLU A 130 -11.09 13.03 3.89
N ASP A 131 -10.42 13.48 2.83
CA ASP A 131 -9.88 12.61 1.80
C ASP A 131 -8.67 11.87 2.38
N ILE A 132 -8.82 10.56 2.58
CA ILE A 132 -7.72 9.71 3.04
C ILE A 132 -6.86 9.37 1.82
N GLU A 133 -5.71 10.03 1.70
CA GLU A 133 -4.68 9.63 0.74
C GLU A 133 -4.00 8.34 1.21
N MET A 134 -3.86 7.38 0.30
CA MET A 134 -3.19 6.11 0.58
C MET A 134 -2.24 5.74 -0.54
N ASP A 135 -1.03 5.33 -0.15
CA ASP A 135 -0.04 4.79 -1.08
C ASP A 135 -0.28 3.29 -1.27
N ALA A 136 -0.59 2.89 -2.50
CA ALA A 136 -0.71 1.49 -2.87
C ALA A 136 0.39 1.10 -3.86
N TYR A 137 1.13 0.04 -3.55
CA TYR A 137 2.07 -0.54 -4.50
C TYR A 137 1.33 -1.42 -5.49
N GLY A 138 1.76 -1.38 -6.74
CA GLY A 138 1.14 -2.16 -7.79
C GLY A 138 2.07 -2.39 -8.96
N PHE A 139 1.59 -3.14 -9.93
CA PHE A 139 2.27 -3.36 -11.19
C PHE A 139 1.31 -3.19 -12.36
N ILE A 140 1.88 -2.80 -13.49
CA ILE A 140 1.13 -2.68 -14.74
C ILE A 140 1.12 -4.05 -15.41
N THR A 141 -0.08 -4.53 -15.74
CA THR A 141 -0.30 -5.78 -16.46
C THR A 141 -1.06 -5.52 -17.77
N TYR A 142 -1.04 -6.50 -18.66
CA TYR A 142 -1.80 -6.46 -19.91
C TYR A 142 -3.30 -6.65 -19.65
N ASP A 143 -4.15 -5.98 -20.45
CA ASP A 143 -5.59 -6.24 -20.43
C ASP A 143 -5.86 -7.62 -21.06
N THR A 144 -6.31 -8.58 -20.22
CA THR A 144 -6.59 -9.95 -20.66
C THR A 144 -7.68 -10.02 -21.74
N ARG A 145 -8.55 -9.01 -21.83
CA ARG A 145 -9.60 -8.91 -22.86
C ARG A 145 -9.07 -8.51 -24.24
N GLN A 146 -7.86 -7.94 -24.30
CA GLN A 146 -7.20 -7.57 -25.56
C GLN A 146 -6.10 -8.57 -25.97
N THR A 147 -6.20 -9.79 -25.44
CA THR A 147 -5.32 -10.89 -25.82
C THR A 147 -5.96 -11.69 -26.95
N GLY A 148 -5.22 -11.89 -28.03
CA GLY A 148 -5.63 -12.69 -29.17
C GLY A 148 -4.75 -13.92 -29.30
N VAL A 149 -5.33 -15.09 -29.53
CA VAL A 149 -4.55 -16.31 -29.78
C VAL A 149 -4.56 -16.63 -31.26
N ILE A 150 -3.38 -16.87 -31.83
CA ILE A 150 -3.22 -17.37 -33.19
C ILE A 150 -3.07 -18.89 -33.09
N SER A 151 -4.12 -19.60 -33.50
CA SER A 151 -4.17 -21.05 -33.59
C SER A 151 -4.14 -21.53 -35.05
N SER A 152 -3.76 -22.79 -35.26
CA SER A 152 -3.87 -23.41 -36.58
C SER A 152 -5.24 -24.05 -36.77
N ASN A 153 -5.94 -23.73 -37.87
CA ASN A 153 -7.21 -24.37 -38.23
C ASN A 153 -7.04 -25.74 -38.90
N PHE A 154 -5.80 -26.11 -39.22
CA PHE A 154 -5.45 -27.31 -39.96
C PHE A 154 -4.13 -27.89 -39.46
N SER A 155 -3.93 -29.19 -39.65
CA SER A 155 -2.66 -29.84 -39.32
C SER A 155 -1.65 -29.66 -40.46
N GLY A 156 -0.37 -29.53 -40.12
CA GLY A 156 0.65 -29.36 -41.14
C GLY A 156 2.05 -29.11 -40.58
N ARG A 157 3.02 -29.04 -41.49
CA ARG A 157 4.42 -28.71 -41.19
C ARG A 157 4.66 -27.23 -41.43
N ILE A 158 5.30 -26.55 -40.50
CA ILE A 158 5.73 -25.16 -40.66
C ILE A 158 6.88 -25.15 -41.66
N GLU A 159 6.66 -24.56 -42.82
CA GLU A 159 7.66 -24.43 -43.88
C GLU A 159 8.53 -23.21 -43.69
N LYS A 160 7.92 -22.10 -43.27
CA LYS A 160 8.61 -20.83 -43.06
C LYS A 160 7.95 -20.04 -41.96
N LEU A 161 8.75 -19.49 -41.05
CA LEU A 161 8.28 -18.66 -39.96
C LEU A 161 8.85 -17.25 -40.13
N TYR A 162 7.96 -16.26 -40.28
CA TYR A 162 8.35 -14.87 -40.52
C TYR A 162 8.62 -14.10 -39.22
N VAL A 163 8.10 -14.60 -38.10
CA VAL A 163 8.33 -14.04 -36.77
C VAL A 163 9.55 -14.71 -36.17
N LYS A 164 10.49 -13.92 -35.68
CA LYS A 164 11.82 -14.43 -35.31
C LYS A 164 12.06 -14.48 -33.81
N TYR A 165 11.44 -13.59 -33.05
CA TYR A 165 11.71 -13.41 -31.62
C TYR A 165 10.44 -13.07 -30.84
N ARG A 166 10.47 -13.30 -29.52
CA ARG A 166 9.41 -12.90 -28.59
C ARG A 166 9.27 -11.38 -28.51
N TYR A 167 8.08 -10.90 -28.15
CA TYR A 167 7.73 -9.47 -28.08
C TYR A 167 7.83 -8.72 -29.41
N GLN A 168 8.00 -9.42 -30.54
CA GLN A 168 7.98 -8.80 -31.85
C GLN A 168 6.62 -8.15 -32.11
N LYS A 169 6.64 -6.87 -32.50
CA LYS A 169 5.44 -6.14 -32.89
C LYS A 169 4.90 -6.67 -34.22
N ILE A 170 3.60 -6.92 -34.27
CA ILE A 170 2.88 -7.34 -35.46
C ILE A 170 1.63 -6.50 -35.70
N ALA A 171 1.27 -6.37 -36.98
CA ALA A 171 0.03 -5.76 -37.41
C ALA A 171 -1.02 -6.81 -37.82
N LYS A 172 -2.29 -6.41 -37.77
CA LYS A 172 -3.38 -7.20 -38.34
C LYS A 172 -3.17 -7.34 -39.85
N GLY A 173 -3.30 -8.56 -40.37
CA GLY A 173 -3.06 -8.92 -41.77
C GLY A 173 -1.59 -9.24 -42.09
N GLN A 174 -0.67 -9.14 -41.12
CA GLN A 174 0.73 -9.51 -41.35
C GLN A 174 0.87 -11.02 -41.53
N ARG A 175 1.69 -11.45 -42.50
CA ARG A 175 2.04 -12.86 -42.71
C ARG A 175 2.96 -13.34 -41.59
N ILE A 176 2.53 -14.36 -40.86
CA ILE A 176 3.21 -14.88 -39.67
C ILE A 176 4.01 -16.13 -40.01
N MET A 177 3.42 -17.06 -40.74
CA MET A 177 4.05 -18.32 -41.12
C MET A 177 3.43 -18.88 -42.40
N ASP A 178 4.16 -19.75 -43.06
CA ASP A 178 3.64 -20.65 -44.09
C ASP A 178 3.62 -22.07 -43.56
N ILE A 179 2.49 -22.74 -43.78
CA ILE A 179 2.31 -24.14 -43.40
C ILE A 179 2.03 -24.96 -44.66
N TYR A 180 2.71 -26.10 -44.75
CA TYR A 180 2.35 -27.18 -45.65
C TYR A 180 1.34 -28.11 -44.95
N SER A 181 0.14 -28.23 -45.51
CA SER A 181 -0.92 -29.08 -44.98
C SER A 181 -1.40 -30.09 -46.03
N PRO A 182 -1.21 -31.40 -45.80
CA PRO A 182 -1.76 -32.43 -46.68
C PRO A 182 -3.28 -32.35 -46.82
N GLU A 183 -3.99 -32.02 -45.74
CA GLU A 183 -5.46 -31.94 -45.74
C GLU A 183 -5.96 -30.84 -46.67
N LEU A 184 -5.34 -29.65 -46.63
CA LEU A 184 -5.68 -28.56 -47.54
C LEU A 184 -5.29 -28.87 -48.99
N LEU A 185 -4.20 -29.63 -49.21
CA LEU A 185 -3.79 -30.03 -50.55
C LEU A 185 -4.85 -30.94 -51.19
N THR A 186 -5.24 -32.01 -50.49
CA THR A 186 -6.29 -32.93 -50.97
C THR A 186 -7.62 -32.20 -51.19
N ALA A 187 -7.99 -31.27 -50.30
CA ALA A 187 -9.22 -30.49 -50.45
C ALA A 187 -9.20 -29.57 -51.69
N GLN A 188 -8.04 -28.96 -52.01
CA GLN A 188 -7.88 -28.16 -53.21
C GLN A 188 -7.92 -29.01 -54.48
N GLU A 189 -7.24 -30.15 -54.48
CA GLU A 189 -7.26 -31.09 -55.61
C GLU A 189 -8.68 -31.57 -55.91
N ASN A 190 -9.47 -31.89 -54.87
CA ASN A 190 -10.87 -32.27 -55.03
C ASN A 190 -11.71 -31.13 -55.64
N LEU A 191 -11.54 -29.89 -55.20
CA LEU A 191 -12.24 -28.75 -55.81
C LEU A 191 -11.84 -28.59 -57.29
N LEU A 192 -10.55 -28.67 -57.60
CA LEU A 192 -10.03 -28.55 -58.96
C LEU A 192 -10.50 -29.70 -59.86
N PHE A 193 -10.63 -30.90 -59.31
CA PHE A 193 -11.19 -32.07 -60.00
C PHE A 193 -12.66 -31.84 -60.38
N LEU A 194 -13.47 -31.35 -59.43
CA LEU A 194 -14.88 -31.02 -59.68
C LEU A 194 -15.03 -29.92 -60.74
N LEU A 195 -14.19 -28.88 -60.69
CA LEU A 195 -14.21 -27.80 -61.69
C LEU A 195 -13.82 -28.27 -63.09
N LYS A 196 -13.01 -29.32 -63.21
CA LYS A 196 -12.55 -29.86 -64.50
C LYS A 196 -13.52 -30.88 -65.09
N ASN A 197 -14.14 -31.72 -64.27
CA ASN A 197 -14.97 -32.83 -64.73
C ASN A 197 -16.47 -32.54 -64.67
N ASP A 198 -16.94 -31.81 -63.66
CA ASP A 198 -18.37 -31.60 -63.38
C ASP A 198 -18.70 -30.12 -63.09
N PRO A 199 -18.43 -29.18 -64.02
CA PRO A 199 -18.63 -27.74 -63.80
C PRO A 199 -20.10 -27.35 -63.57
N GLU A 200 -21.03 -28.13 -64.10
CA GLU A 200 -22.48 -27.90 -63.97
C GLU A 200 -23.00 -28.21 -62.55
N ASN A 201 -22.28 -29.06 -61.79
CA ASN A 201 -22.71 -29.45 -60.45
C ASN A 201 -22.29 -28.40 -59.40
N THR A 202 -23.00 -27.27 -59.43
CA THR A 202 -22.77 -26.13 -58.53
C THR A 202 -22.90 -26.52 -57.05
N MET A 203 -23.73 -27.52 -56.71
CA MET A 203 -23.90 -27.99 -55.33
C MET A 203 -22.60 -28.57 -54.76
N LEU A 204 -21.95 -29.49 -55.49
CA LEU A 204 -20.69 -30.10 -55.04
C LEU A 204 -19.55 -29.08 -55.02
N ILE A 205 -19.50 -28.19 -56.01
CA ILE A 205 -18.50 -27.12 -56.06
C ILE A 205 -18.65 -26.20 -54.85
N ASN A 206 -19.88 -25.80 -54.50
CA ASN A 206 -20.13 -24.95 -53.34
C ASN A 206 -19.80 -25.67 -52.02
N ALA A 207 -20.11 -26.97 -51.90
CA ALA A 207 -19.72 -27.77 -50.74
C ALA A 207 -18.19 -27.86 -50.59
N ALA A 208 -17.46 -28.06 -51.70
CA ALA A 208 -16.01 -28.09 -51.71
C ALA A 208 -15.39 -26.72 -51.35
N LYS A 209 -15.94 -25.62 -51.88
CA LYS A 209 -15.55 -24.24 -51.50
C LYS A 209 -15.79 -23.99 -50.01
N GLN A 210 -16.95 -24.38 -49.50
CA GLN A 210 -17.29 -24.21 -48.08
C GLN A 210 -16.35 -25.01 -47.19
N LYS A 211 -16.00 -26.24 -47.58
CA LYS A 211 -15.02 -27.06 -46.86
C LYS A 211 -13.66 -26.35 -46.75
N LEU A 212 -13.15 -25.82 -47.85
CA LEU A 212 -11.88 -25.06 -47.85
C LEU A 212 -11.95 -23.80 -46.99
N TYR A 213 -13.08 -23.10 -46.99
CA TYR A 213 -13.32 -21.94 -46.12
C TYR A 213 -13.27 -22.33 -44.63
N LEU A 214 -13.95 -23.42 -44.26
CA LEU A 214 -13.95 -23.94 -42.88
C LEU A 214 -12.57 -24.44 -42.43
N LEU A 215 -11.75 -24.92 -43.37
CA LEU A 215 -10.35 -25.27 -43.11
C LEU A 215 -9.45 -24.03 -42.99
N GLY A 216 -9.99 -22.82 -43.13
CA GLY A 216 -9.28 -21.57 -42.88
C GLY A 216 -8.62 -20.94 -44.12
N MET A 217 -8.95 -21.39 -45.33
CA MET A 217 -8.50 -20.74 -46.57
C MET A 217 -9.28 -19.43 -46.79
N SER A 218 -8.57 -18.33 -47.04
CA SER A 218 -9.20 -17.05 -47.35
C SER A 218 -9.83 -17.03 -48.75
N ASN A 219 -10.83 -16.17 -48.97
CA ASN A 219 -11.44 -15.97 -50.29
C ASN A 219 -10.41 -15.55 -51.36
N GLN A 220 -9.39 -14.78 -50.96
CA GLN A 220 -8.31 -14.36 -51.84
C GLN A 220 -7.46 -15.56 -52.29
N GLN A 221 -7.08 -16.44 -51.35
CA GLN A 221 -6.35 -17.67 -51.65
C GLN A 221 -7.18 -18.62 -52.53
N LEU A 222 -8.46 -18.82 -52.19
CA LEU A 222 -9.37 -19.67 -52.96
C LEU A 222 -9.52 -19.17 -54.41
N SER A 223 -9.74 -17.87 -54.60
CA SER A 223 -9.83 -17.28 -55.95
C SER A 223 -8.52 -17.41 -56.73
N SER A 224 -7.38 -17.39 -56.05
CA SER A 224 -6.07 -17.58 -56.67
C SER A 224 -5.90 -19.01 -57.16
N VAL A 225 -6.28 -20.00 -56.36
CA VAL A 225 -6.22 -21.43 -56.74
C VAL A 225 -7.15 -21.74 -57.92
N ILE A 226 -8.36 -21.16 -57.93
CA ILE A 226 -9.29 -21.33 -59.05
C ILE A 226 -8.74 -20.70 -60.33
N LYS A 227 -8.14 -19.50 -60.25
CA LYS A 227 -7.55 -18.81 -61.40
C LYS A 227 -6.30 -19.51 -61.94
N THR A 228 -5.42 -19.99 -61.06
CA THR A 228 -4.18 -20.67 -61.49
C THR A 228 -4.43 -22.11 -61.94
N GLY A 229 -5.52 -22.73 -61.50
CA GLY A 229 -5.84 -24.13 -61.75
C GLY A 229 -4.85 -25.11 -61.11
N LYS A 230 -4.00 -24.63 -60.19
CA LYS A 230 -2.96 -25.40 -59.50
C LYS A 230 -3.14 -25.30 -57.99
N PRO A 231 -3.08 -26.42 -57.25
CA PRO A 231 -3.16 -26.38 -55.80
C PRO A 231 -1.92 -25.70 -55.21
N SER A 232 -2.10 -24.94 -54.13
CA SER A 232 -1.01 -24.33 -53.38
C SER A 232 -0.51 -25.27 -52.30
N TYR A 233 0.76 -25.65 -52.38
CA TYR A 233 1.44 -26.44 -51.37
C TYR A 233 1.71 -25.65 -50.08
N LYS A 234 1.86 -24.33 -50.18
CA LYS A 234 2.16 -23.46 -49.03
C LYS A 234 0.97 -22.56 -48.76
N VAL A 235 0.42 -22.65 -47.55
CA VAL A 235 -0.68 -21.81 -47.11
C VAL A 235 -0.15 -20.81 -46.10
N SER A 236 -0.17 -19.54 -46.48
CA SER A 236 0.23 -18.44 -45.60
C SER A 236 -0.86 -18.17 -44.57
N VAL A 237 -0.45 -18.13 -43.31
CA VAL A 237 -1.28 -17.76 -42.17
C VAL A 237 -1.00 -16.30 -41.81
N PHE A 238 -2.07 -15.53 -41.70
CA PHE A 238 -2.04 -14.10 -41.37
C PHE A 238 -2.51 -13.85 -39.95
N SER A 239 -2.00 -12.79 -39.31
CA SER A 239 -2.47 -12.39 -37.99
C SER A 239 -3.82 -11.68 -38.06
N ASN A 240 -4.77 -12.07 -37.23
CA ASN A 240 -6.03 -11.34 -37.04
C ASN A 240 -5.92 -10.20 -36.01
N TYR A 241 -4.81 -10.13 -35.29
CA TYR A 241 -4.58 -9.23 -34.16
C TYR A 241 -3.36 -8.32 -34.40
N SER A 242 -3.36 -7.16 -33.76
CA SER A 242 -2.22 -6.24 -33.71
C SER A 242 -1.70 -6.17 -32.28
N GLY A 243 -0.38 -6.21 -32.10
CA GLY A 243 0.23 -6.20 -30.78
C GLY A 243 1.62 -6.82 -30.79
N HIS A 244 2.04 -7.35 -29.65
CA HIS A 244 3.32 -8.05 -29.50
C HIS A 244 3.10 -9.55 -29.35
N ILE A 245 3.88 -10.33 -30.10
CA ILE A 245 3.83 -11.79 -30.01
C ILE A 245 4.47 -12.26 -28.71
N HIS A 246 3.74 -13.10 -28.01
CA HIS A 246 4.20 -13.88 -26.88
C HIS A 246 4.00 -15.35 -27.24
N GLU A 247 4.74 -16.20 -26.56
CA GLU A 247 4.52 -17.63 -26.69
C GLU A 247 3.13 -17.98 -26.17
N SER A 248 2.41 -18.80 -26.93
CA SER A 248 1.26 -19.49 -26.38
C SER A 248 1.80 -20.44 -25.31
N ASN A 249 1.29 -20.36 -24.08
CA ASN A 249 1.69 -21.20 -22.96
C ASN A 249 1.20 -22.66 -23.11
N SER A 250 1.38 -23.23 -24.31
CA SER A 250 1.00 -24.59 -24.72
C SER A 250 2.15 -25.59 -24.56
N ALA A 251 3.12 -25.28 -23.70
CA ALA A 251 4.14 -26.20 -23.21
C ALA A 251 4.00 -26.33 -21.69
N GLY A 252 3.13 -27.25 -21.27
CA GLY A 252 3.08 -27.75 -19.90
C GLY A 252 2.37 -26.84 -18.91
N MET A 253 1.26 -27.36 -18.36
CA MET A 253 0.82 -27.04 -17.01
C MET A 253 1.91 -27.47 -16.02
N ASN A 254 2.98 -26.69 -15.90
CA ASN A 254 3.87 -26.76 -14.76
C ASN A 254 4.65 -25.45 -14.71
N ASN A 255 4.14 -24.49 -13.95
CA ASN A 255 4.97 -23.56 -13.20
C ASN A 255 4.08 -22.83 -12.21
N ASN A 256 3.86 -23.51 -11.10
CA ASN A 256 3.62 -22.87 -9.82
C ASN A 256 4.97 -22.27 -9.36
N GLN A 257 5.38 -21.15 -9.98
CA GLN A 257 6.58 -20.44 -9.56
C GLN A 257 6.28 -18.94 -9.52
N PRO A 258 6.27 -18.31 -8.33
CA PRO A 258 6.05 -16.89 -8.19
C PRO A 258 7.13 -16.11 -8.94
N GLY A 259 6.73 -15.03 -9.62
CA GLY A 259 7.58 -14.22 -10.49
C GLY A 259 8.89 -13.75 -9.84
N GLY A 260 9.95 -14.53 -10.04
CA GLY A 260 11.32 -14.04 -9.93
C GLY A 260 11.60 -13.08 -11.09
N MET A 261 12.27 -11.97 -10.79
CA MET A 261 12.78 -11.03 -11.79
C MET A 261 13.59 -11.81 -12.85
N GLN A 262 13.01 -12.00 -14.02
CA GLN A 262 13.72 -12.54 -15.17
C GLN A 262 14.70 -11.46 -15.66
N PRO A 263 15.98 -11.78 -15.91
CA PRO A 263 16.94 -10.80 -16.39
C PRO A 263 16.51 -10.21 -17.75
N VAL A 264 16.79 -8.92 -17.95
CA VAL A 264 16.37 -8.09 -19.12
C VAL A 264 16.77 -8.70 -20.49
N THR A 265 17.63 -9.70 -20.51
CA THR A 265 18.04 -10.49 -21.69
C THR A 265 16.95 -11.39 -22.28
N VAL A 266 15.78 -11.55 -21.64
CA VAL A 266 14.67 -12.42 -22.12
C VAL A 266 13.92 -11.84 -23.33
N THR A 267 14.16 -10.58 -23.69
CA THR A 267 13.45 -9.93 -24.81
C THR A 267 13.84 -10.48 -26.19
N THR A 268 14.96 -11.20 -26.30
CA THR A 268 15.47 -11.78 -27.56
C THR A 268 15.47 -13.30 -27.58
N GLU A 269 14.77 -13.95 -26.66
CA GLU A 269 14.62 -15.40 -26.72
C GLU A 269 13.95 -15.85 -28.02
N GLU A 270 14.45 -16.96 -28.56
CA GLU A 270 13.86 -17.62 -29.71
C GLU A 270 12.45 -18.11 -29.39
N LEU A 271 11.59 -18.14 -30.40
CA LEU A 271 10.28 -18.76 -30.27
C LEU A 271 10.46 -20.28 -30.15
N SER A 272 9.69 -20.88 -29.23
CA SER A 272 9.52 -22.33 -29.06
C SER A 272 9.09 -23.03 -30.34
N VAL A 273 8.36 -22.33 -31.20
CA VAL A 273 7.93 -22.81 -32.51
C VAL A 273 9.02 -22.48 -33.54
N LYS A 274 9.56 -23.51 -34.17
CA LYS A 274 10.60 -23.41 -35.20
C LYS A 274 10.13 -23.91 -36.56
N GLU A 275 10.80 -23.46 -37.60
CA GLU A 275 10.64 -24.01 -38.94
C GLU A 275 10.90 -25.52 -38.92
N GLY A 276 10.08 -26.28 -39.64
CA GLY A 276 10.13 -27.74 -39.69
C GLY A 276 9.27 -28.45 -38.65
N MET A 277 8.77 -27.78 -37.61
CA MET A 277 7.85 -28.36 -36.64
C MET A 277 6.47 -28.65 -37.25
N TYR A 278 5.77 -29.62 -36.68
CA TYR A 278 4.38 -29.92 -37.03
C TYR A 278 3.43 -29.23 -36.05
N VAL A 279 2.33 -28.72 -36.60
CA VAL A 279 1.22 -28.15 -35.85
C VAL A 279 -0.03 -28.99 -36.03
N GLN A 280 -0.83 -29.07 -34.98
CA GLN A 280 -2.12 -29.75 -34.99
C GLN A 280 -3.27 -28.76 -35.13
N LYS A 281 -4.42 -29.26 -35.58
CA LYS A 281 -5.65 -28.48 -35.65
C LYS A 281 -6.08 -28.07 -34.23
N GLY A 282 -6.33 -26.79 -34.03
CA GLY A 282 -6.67 -26.20 -32.74
C GLY A 282 -5.48 -25.94 -31.83
N GLN A 283 -4.25 -26.26 -32.24
CA GLN A 283 -3.06 -25.94 -31.46
C GLN A 283 -2.84 -24.43 -31.45
N ASN A 284 -2.66 -23.87 -30.26
CA ASN A 284 -2.29 -22.48 -30.07
C ASN A 284 -0.78 -22.33 -30.35
N ILE A 285 -0.44 -21.43 -31.25
CA ILE A 285 0.95 -21.24 -31.71
C ILE A 285 1.52 -19.98 -31.08
N PHE A 286 0.77 -18.87 -31.15
CA PHE A 286 1.20 -17.58 -30.59
C PHE A 286 0.06 -16.92 -29.82
N ALA A 287 0.42 -16.18 -28.77
CA ALA A 287 -0.47 -15.23 -28.11
C ALA A 287 -0.05 -13.80 -28.51
N VAL A 288 -1.00 -12.94 -28.79
CA VAL A 288 -0.76 -11.55 -29.23
C VAL A 288 -1.38 -10.64 -28.19
N TYR A 289 -0.56 -9.78 -27.61
CA TYR A 289 -0.99 -8.83 -26.57
C TYR A 289 -1.00 -7.43 -27.15
N ASN A 290 -2.14 -6.76 -27.05
CA ASN A 290 -2.26 -5.36 -27.47
C ASN A 290 -1.84 -4.41 -26.33
N PRO A 291 -0.81 -3.57 -26.50
CA PRO A 291 -0.35 -2.65 -25.47
C PRO A 291 -1.21 -1.37 -25.37
N ASN A 292 -2.23 -1.19 -26.22
CA ASN A 292 -3.04 0.04 -26.25
C ASN A 292 -3.83 0.28 -24.94
N ARG A 293 -4.10 -0.76 -24.16
CA ARG A 293 -4.68 -0.66 -22.82
C ARG A 293 -3.92 -1.55 -21.87
N ALA A 294 -3.67 -1.01 -20.68
CA ALA A 294 -3.05 -1.74 -19.59
C ALA A 294 -3.94 -1.65 -18.34
N TRP A 295 -3.84 -2.65 -17.48
CA TRP A 295 -4.47 -2.63 -16.16
C TRP A 295 -3.39 -2.34 -15.11
N ALA A 296 -3.71 -1.46 -14.16
CA ALA A 296 -2.92 -1.29 -12.96
C ALA A 296 -3.50 -2.19 -11.87
N LEU A 297 -2.75 -3.21 -11.46
CA LEU A 297 -3.10 -4.05 -10.31
C LEU A 297 -2.47 -3.42 -9.08
N LEU A 298 -3.32 -2.87 -8.21
CA LEU A 298 -2.91 -2.26 -6.95
C LEU A 298 -3.13 -3.26 -5.82
N ASN A 299 -2.10 -3.48 -5.01
CA ASN A 299 -2.18 -4.32 -3.82
C ASN A 299 -2.50 -3.43 -2.62
N ILE A 300 -3.67 -3.65 -2.04
CA ILE A 300 -4.14 -2.91 -0.87
C ILE A 300 -3.98 -3.80 0.36
N PHE A 301 -3.31 -3.30 1.40
CA PHE A 301 -3.14 -4.04 2.65
C PHE A 301 -4.50 -4.28 3.31
N THR A 302 -4.68 -5.45 3.90
CA THR A 302 -5.96 -5.86 4.52
C THR A 302 -6.45 -4.90 5.60
N GLY A 303 -5.54 -4.23 6.33
CA GLY A 303 -5.87 -3.21 7.31
C GLY A 303 -6.43 -1.91 6.72
N GLN A 304 -6.17 -1.63 5.44
CA GLN A 304 -6.64 -0.44 4.72
C GLN A 304 -7.79 -0.76 3.76
N ALA A 305 -8.12 -2.04 3.53
CA ALA A 305 -9.18 -2.45 2.61
C ALA A 305 -10.56 -1.87 2.98
N ALA A 306 -10.85 -1.67 4.27
CA ALA A 306 -12.09 -1.06 4.74
C ALA A 306 -12.24 0.42 4.36
N MET A 307 -11.15 1.08 3.97
CA MET A 307 -11.14 2.49 3.53
C MET A 307 -11.48 2.62 2.04
N VAL A 308 -11.39 1.54 1.27
CA VAL A 308 -11.68 1.52 -0.15
C VAL A 308 -13.19 1.35 -0.35
N LYS A 309 -13.86 2.40 -0.81
CA LYS A 309 -15.25 2.36 -1.25
C LYS A 309 -15.28 2.38 -2.77
N VAL A 310 -15.92 1.37 -3.37
CA VAL A 310 -16.06 1.18 -4.83
C VAL A 310 -17.45 1.64 -5.28
#